data_AF-A0A482WPK6-F1
#
_entry.id   AF-A0A482WPK6-F1
#
_cell.length_a   1.000
_cell.length_b   1.000
_cell.length_c   1.000
_cell.angle_alpha   90.00
_cell.angle_beta   90.00
_cell.angle_gamma   90.00
#
_symmetry.space_group_name_H-M   'P 1'
#
loop_
_entity.id
_entity.type
_entity.pdbx_description
1 polymer ?
#
loop_
_entity_poly.entity_id
_entity_poly.type
_entity_poly.pdbx_seq_one_letter_code
_entity_poly.pdbx_strand_id
1 'polypeptide(L)' 'MDSSVAGLGGCPYAKGASGNVATEDLVYMLHGLGIHTGVNLSALLEVGQFISAVLQRPTRSKVALAMMQK' A
#
# COMPACT_ATOMS: atom_id res chain seq x y z
N MET A 1 7.88 8.82 8.39
CA MET A 1 6.50 8.35 8.56
C MET A 1 6.52 6.87 8.28
N ASP A 2 5.81 6.09 9.10
CA ASP A 2 5.83 4.63 8.97
C ASP A 2 4.57 4.18 8.26
N SER A 3 4.73 3.19 7.38
CA SER A 3 3.67 2.61 6.57
C SER A 3 4.05 1.17 6.23
N SER A 4 3.12 0.41 5.68
CA SER A 4 3.39 -0.96 5.27
C SER A 4 2.91 -1.17 3.83
N VAL A 5 3.74 -1.84 3.03
CA VAL A 5 3.39 -2.20 1.64
C VAL A 5 2.05 -2.94 1.60
N ALA A 6 1.21 -2.68 0.60
CA ALA A 6 -0.13 -3.21 0.43
C ALA A 6 -1.07 -3.03 1.65
N GLY A 7 -0.70 -2.17 2.61
CA GLY A 7 -1.37 -2.06 3.91
C GLY A 7 -1.30 -3.36 4.71
N LEU A 8 -0.16 -4.07 4.68
CA LEU A 8 0.03 -5.31 5.44
C LEU A 8 -0.06 -5.11 6.96
N GLY A 9 -0.37 -6.20 7.66
CA GLY A 9 -0.54 -6.24 9.11
C GLY A 9 -2.01 -6.24 9.54
N GLY A 10 -2.29 -5.68 10.70
CA GLY A 10 -3.62 -5.65 11.29
C GLY A 10 -3.54 -5.22 12.75
N CYS A 11 -4.68 -4.93 13.37
CA CYS A 11 -4.72 -4.60 14.79
C CYS A 11 -5.12 -5.86 15.59
N PRO A 12 -4.29 -6.34 16.53
CA PRO A 12 -4.66 -7.49 17.37
C PRO A 12 -5.87 -7.19 18.28
N TYR A 13 -6.12 -5.91 18.57
CA TYR A 13 -7.22 -5.45 19.41
C TYR A 13 -8.51 -5.18 18.62
N ALA A 14 -8.44 -5.06 17.29
CA ALA A 14 -9.60 -4.76 16.44
C ALA A 14 -9.65 -5.75 15.27
N LYS A 15 -10.40 -6.84 15.45
CA LYS A 15 -10.59 -7.89 14.44
C LYS A 15 -11.11 -7.27 13.12
N GLY A 16 -10.40 -7.54 12.03
CA GLY A 16 -10.76 -7.07 10.69
C GLY A 16 -10.30 -5.65 10.35
N ALA A 17 -9.71 -4.90 11.29
CA ALA A 17 -9.20 -3.57 11.00
C ALA A 17 -8.00 -3.58 10.03
N SER A 18 -7.86 -2.49 9.27
CA SER A 18 -6.82 -2.28 8.26
C SER A 18 -5.39 -2.38 8.80
N GLY A 19 -5.16 -2.02 10.07
CA GLY A 19 -3.82 -1.95 10.66
C GLY A 19 -3.06 -0.74 10.14
N ASN A 20 -1.96 -0.98 9.43
CA ASN A 20 -1.06 0.07 8.93
C ASN A 20 -1.65 0.84 7.74
N VAL A 21 -1.24 2.10 7.60
CA VAL A 21 -1.43 2.86 6.35
C VAL A 21 -0.65 2.18 5.23
N ALA A 22 -1.27 2.03 4.06
CA ALA A 22 -0.62 1.45 2.89
C ALA A 22 0.44 2.41 2.34
N THR A 23 1.66 1.92 2.10
CA THR A 23 2.76 2.75 1.61
C THR A 23 2.45 3.40 0.26
N GLU A 24 1.73 2.70 -0.61
CA GLU A 24 1.29 3.19 -1.92
C GLU A 24 0.39 4.42 -1.79
N ASP A 25 -0.56 4.38 -0.85
CA ASP A 25 -1.49 5.50 -0.61
C ASP A 25 -0.74 6.72 -0.07
N LEU A 26 0.23 6.49 0.83
CA LEU A 26 1.09 7.54 1.37
C LEU A 26 1.99 8.15 0.29
N VAL A 27 2.67 7.33 -0.49
CA VAL A 27 3.59 7.78 -1.55
C VAL A 27 2.82 8.53 -2.63
N TYR A 28 1.65 8.04 -3.06
CA TYR A 28 0.80 8.72 -4.03
C TYR A 28 0.38 10.11 -3.55
N MET A 29 -0.05 10.22 -2.28
CA MET A 29 -0.38 11.52 -1.68
C MET A 29 0.83 12.45 -1.66
N LEU A 30 1.99 11.98 -1.20
CA LEU A 30 3.21 12.80 -1.11
C LEU A 30 3.66 13.27 -2.50
N HIS A 31 3.64 12.39 -3.50
CA HIS A 31 3.95 12.76 -4.89
C HIS A 31 2.96 13.78 -5.45
N GLY A 32 1.66 13.62 -5.19
CA GLY A 32 0.63 14.58 -5.61
C GLY A 32 0.77 15.96 -4.95
N LEU A 33 1.40 16.03 -3.77
CA LEU A 33 1.75 17.26 -3.08
C LEU A 33 3.11 17.84 -3.52
N GLY A 34 3.82 17.19 -4.47
CA GLY A 34 5.14 17.61 -4.92
C GLY A 34 6.28 17.31 -3.94
N ILE A 35 6.03 16.47 -2.93
CA ILE A 35 7.06 16.07 -1.95
C ILE A 35 7.87 14.91 -2.51
N HIS A 36 9.19 15.11 -2.60
CA HIS A 36 10.11 14.07 -3.05
C HIS A 36 10.30 12.99 -1.97
N THR A 37 10.04 11.73 -2.33
CA THR A 37 10.20 10.57 -1.44
C THR A 37 11.35 9.64 -1.84
N GLY A 38 11.86 9.76 -3.08
CA GLY A 38 12.82 8.79 -3.66
C GLY A 38 12.23 7.41 -3.98
N VAL A 39 10.93 7.20 -3.76
CA VAL A 39 10.26 5.90 -4.00
C VAL A 39 9.66 5.88 -5.40
N ASN A 40 9.93 4.81 -6.16
CA ASN A 40 9.25 4.54 -7.42
C ASN A 40 7.90 3.86 -7.15
N LEU A 41 6.81 4.56 -7.45
CA LEU A 41 5.46 4.06 -7.16
C LEU A 41 5.09 2.81 -7.98
N SER A 42 5.49 2.73 -9.25
CA SER A 42 5.22 1.55 -10.09
C SER A 42 5.92 0.30 -9.55
N ALA A 43 7.19 0.41 -9.17
CA ALA A 43 7.93 -0.69 -8.56
C ALA A 43 7.31 -1.10 -7.20
N LEU A 44 6.83 -0.13 -6.42
CA LEU A 44 6.15 -0.41 -5.16
C LEU A 44 4.83 -1.19 -5.37
N LEU A 45 4.07 -0.86 -6.40
CA LEU A 45 2.84 -1.58 -6.77
C LEU A 45 3.12 -3.04 -7.12
N GLU A 46 4.20 -3.32 -7.87
CA GLU A 46 4.62 -4.69 -8.21
C GLU A 46 4.97 -5.50 -6.94
N VAL A 47 5.71 -4.90 -6.01
CA VAL A 47 6.03 -5.55 -4.73
C VAL A 47 4.76 -5.81 -3.91
N GLY A 48 3.86 -4.84 -3.86
CA GLY A 48 2.56 -4.97 -3.20
C GLY A 48 1.71 -6.09 -3.79
N GLN A 49 1.72 -6.24 -5.10
CA GLN A 49 1.04 -7.34 -5.80
C GLN A 49 1.68 -8.69 -5.48
N PHE A 50 3.01 -8.78 -5.54
CA PHE A 50 3.76 -10.00 -5.24
C PHE A 50 3.44 -10.52 -3.84
N ILE A 51 3.56 -9.69 -2.81
CA ILE A 51 3.34 -10.14 -1.43
C ILE A 51 1.86 -10.46 -1.15
N SER A 52 0.94 -9.72 -1.78
CA SER A 52 -0.50 -10.01 -1.70
C SER A 52 -0.82 -11.40 -2.29
N ALA A 53 -0.18 -11.75 -3.42
CA ALA A 53 -0.31 -13.08 -4.01
C ALA A 53 0.29 -14.18 -3.13
N VAL A 54 1.48 -13.96 -2.56
CA VAL A 54 2.11 -14.93 -1.64
C VAL A 54 1.25 -15.19 -0.41
N LEU A 55 0.66 -14.14 0.17
CA LEU A 55 -0.18 -14.24 1.36
C LEU A 55 -1.63 -14.65 1.06
N GLN A 56 -1.99 -14.84 -0.22
CA GLN A 56 -3.35 -15.13 -0.67
C GLN A 56 -4.37 -14.14 -0.08
N ARG A 57 -3.99 -12.85 -0.09
CA ARG A 57 -4.74 -11.78 0.55
C ARG A 57 -4.72 -10.56 -0.37
N PRO A 58 -5.87 -9.91 -0.62
CA PRO A 58 -5.90 -8.72 -1.46
C PRO A 58 -5.17 -7.54 -0.81
N THR A 59 -4.61 -6.67 -1.65
CA THR A 59 -4.06 -5.38 -1.21
C THR A 59 -5.15 -4.52 -0.56
N ARG A 60 -4.77 -3.74 0.46
CA ARG A 60 -5.63 -2.74 1.10
C ARG A 60 -5.32 -1.31 0.65
N SER A 61 -4.33 -1.12 -0.21
CA SER A 61 -4.07 0.19 -0.83
C SER A 61 -5.20 0.54 -1.80
N LYS A 62 -5.80 1.72 -1.63
CA LYS A 62 -6.79 2.24 -2.57
C LYS A 62 -6.16 2.62 -3.91
N VAL A 63 -4.94 3.15 -3.88
CA VAL A 63 -4.17 3.51 -5.07
C VAL A 63 -3.86 2.27 -5.89
N ALA A 64 -3.39 1.19 -5.26
CA ALA A 64 -3.10 -0.05 -5.97
C ALA A 64 -4.37 -0.63 -6.63
N LEU A 65 -5.50 -0.65 -5.91
CA LEU A 65 -6.77 -1.09 -6.48
C LEU A 65 -7.20 -0.25 -7.69
N ALA A 66 -7.00 1.07 -7.64
CA ALA A 66 -7.37 1.95 -8.75
C ALA A 66 -6.41 1.81 -9.95
N MET A 67 -5.12 1.62 -9.71
CA MET A 67 -4.10 1.56 -10.76
C MET A 67 -4.02 0.18 -11.43
N MET A 68 -4.38 -0.90 -10.74
CA MET A 68 -4.43 -2.26 -11.29
C MET A 68 -5.68 -2.55 -12.13
N GLN A 69 -6.68 -1.66 -12.10
CA GLN A 69 -7.90 -1.76 -12.92
C GLN A 69 -7.78 -1.03 -14.28
N LYS A 70 -6.64 -0.36 -14.53
CA LYS A 70 -6.31 0.24 -15.82
C LYS A 70 -5.52 -0.74 -16.68
#